data_AF-A0A2V8PTG8-F1
#
_entry.id   AF-A0A2V8PTG8-F1
#
_cell.length_a   1.000
_cell.length_b   1.000
_cell.length_c   1.000
_cell.angle_alpha   90.00
_cell.angle_beta   90.00
_cell.angle_gamma   90.00
#
_symmetry.space_group_name_H-M   'P 1'
#
loop_
_entity.id
_entity.type
_entity.pdbx_description
1 polymer ?
#
loop_
_entity_poly.entity_id
_entity_poly.type
_entity_poly.pdbx_seq_one_letter_code
_entity_poly.pdbx_strand_id
1 'polypeptide(L)' 'METVNKERIASVTLVTSKLSEDELAMCEEAITYALGSLSDGDIEERFGASRDELEGTRDDLREALAGLRQPDLEPEPVG' A
#
# COMPACT_ATOMS: atom_id res chain seq x y z
N MET A 1 -6.08 17.22 -1.01
CA MET A 1 -6.79 17.29 0.30
C MET A 1 -6.92 15.85 0.76
N GLU A 2 -6.07 15.41 1.68
CA GLU A 2 -6.14 14.05 2.22
C GLU A 2 -7.22 13.99 3.31
N THR A 3 -8.33 13.34 3.00
CA THR A 3 -9.38 13.08 4.00
C THR A 3 -9.04 11.77 4.72
N VAL A 4 -8.24 11.87 5.78
CA VAL A 4 -8.03 10.74 6.70
C VAL A 4 -9.30 10.57 7.54
N ASN A 5 -10.02 9.48 7.32
CA ASN A 5 -11.15 9.09 8.17
C ASN A 5 -10.65 8.15 9.27
N LYS A 6 -11.12 8.37 10.49
CA LYS A 6 -10.79 7.54 11.65
C LYS A 6 -12.08 6.99 12.24
N GLU A 7 -12.16 5.68 12.40
CA GLU A 7 -13.29 5.00 13.00
C GLU A 7 -12.80 4.12 14.16
N ARG A 8 -13.48 4.17 15.30
CA ARG A 8 -13.15 3.31 16.45
C ARG A 8 -14.14 2.16 16.52
N ILE A 9 -13.63 0.94 16.34
CA ILE A 9 -14.40 -0.31 16.44
C ILE A 9 -13.85 -1.12 17.60
N ALA A 10 -14.67 -1.27 18.66
CA ALA A 10 -14.26 -1.90 19.92
C ALA A 10 -12.95 -1.29 20.48
N SER A 11 -11.87 -2.08 20.55
CA SER A 11 -10.54 -1.67 21.02
C SER A 11 -9.59 -1.20 19.90
N VAL A 12 -10.02 -1.22 18.64
CA VAL A 12 -9.19 -0.92 17.47
C VAL A 12 -9.61 0.40 16.84
N THR A 13 -8.63 1.16 16.34
CA THR A 13 -8.87 2.35 15.52
C THR A 13 -8.53 2.01 14.07
N LEU A 14 -9.54 2.04 13.21
CA LEU A 14 -9.37 1.96 11.77
C LEU A 14 -9.07 3.34 11.23
N VAL A 15 -8.08 3.41 10.33
CA VAL A 15 -7.69 4.63 9.64
C VAL A 15 -7.83 4.36 8.15
N THR A 16 -8.64 5.17 7.47
CA THR A 16 -8.84 5.08 6.02
C THR A 16 -8.38 6.37 5.39
N SER A 17 -7.41 6.28 4.49
CA SER A 17 -6.92 7.41 3.70
C SER A 17 -7.20 7.19 2.23
N LYS A 18 -7.52 8.26 1.51
CA LYS A 18 -7.59 8.26 0.05
C LYS A 18 -6.27 8.76 -0.49
N LEU A 19 -5.61 7.96 -1.29
CA LEU A 19 -4.36 8.27 -1.96
C LEU A 19 -4.59 8.24 -3.47
N SER A 20 -3.90 9.10 -4.20
CA SER A 20 -3.75 9.02 -5.65
C SER A 20 -2.87 7.83 -6.05
N GLU A 21 -2.89 7.46 -7.33
CA GLU A 21 -2.01 6.40 -7.87
C GLU A 21 -0.54 6.76 -7.65
N ASP A 22 -0.15 8.03 -7.88
CA ASP A 22 1.21 8.51 -7.68
C ASP A 22 1.64 8.41 -6.21
N GLU A 23 0.74 8.72 -5.26
CA GLU A 23 1.00 8.58 -3.82
C GLU A 23 1.16 7.11 -3.42
N LEU A 24 0.34 6.20 -3.96
CA LEU A 24 0.49 4.76 -3.75
C LEU A 24 1.82 4.23 -4.32
N ALA A 25 2.20 4.69 -5.52
CA ALA A 25 3.47 4.33 -6.14
C ALA A 25 4.67 4.84 -5.33
N MET A 26 4.61 6.06 -4.79
CA MET A 26 5.64 6.58 -3.88
C MET A 26 5.77 5.74 -2.61
N CYS A 27 4.65 5.28 -2.04
CA CYS A 27 4.69 4.38 -0.88
C CYS A 27 5.34 3.03 -1.22
N GLU A 28 5.00 2.42 -2.36
CA GLU A 28 5.60 1.16 -2.80
C GLU A 28 7.12 1.28 -3.00
N GLU A 29 7.57 2.34 -3.67
CA GLU A 29 9.00 2.60 -3.90
C GLU A 29 9.76 2.87 -2.59
N ALA A 30 9.14 3.60 -1.65
CA ALA A 30 9.73 3.85 -0.34
C ALA A 30 9.93 2.54 0.45
N ILE A 31 8.95 1.63 0.40
CA ILE A 31 9.06 0.31 1.05
C ILE A 31 10.09 -0.56 0.32
N THR A 32 10.12 -0.56 -1.01
CA THR A 32 11.13 -1.26 -1.81
C THR A 32 12.54 -0.80 -1.45
N TYR A 33 12.75 0.51 -1.33
CA TYR A 33 14.02 1.07 -0.88
C TYR A 33 14.38 0.61 0.54
N ALA A 34 13.44 0.66 1.49
CA ALA A 34 13.68 0.24 2.87
C ALA A 34 14.10 -1.23 2.93
N LEU A 35 13.39 -2.12 2.23
CA LEU A 35 13.70 -3.55 2.16
C LEU A 35 15.08 -3.82 1.53
N GLY A 36 15.49 -3.03 0.53
CA GLY A 36 16.79 -3.18 -0.13
C GLY A 36 17.98 -2.55 0.60
N SER A 37 17.74 -1.63 1.54
CA SER A 37 18.79 -0.81 2.17
C SER A 37 18.95 -1.02 3.67
N LEU A 38 17.93 -1.54 4.35
CA LEU A 38 17.91 -1.67 5.80
C LEU A 38 18.10 -3.13 6.24
N SER A 39 18.73 -3.29 7.41
CA SER A 39 18.80 -4.56 8.13
C SER A 39 17.44 -4.91 8.73
N ASP A 40 17.23 -6.18 9.12
CA ASP A 40 15.98 -6.61 9.76
C ASP A 40 15.75 -5.88 11.09
N GLY A 41 16.81 -5.64 11.86
CA GLY A 41 16.74 -4.87 13.11
C GLY A 41 16.38 -3.40 12.86
N ASP A 42 16.93 -2.80 11.80
CA ASP A 42 16.60 -1.43 11.40
C ASP A 42 15.14 -1.31 10.93
N ILE A 43 14.61 -2.34 10.26
CA ILE A 43 13.21 -2.40 9.83
C ILE A 43 12.30 -2.48 11.06
N GLU A 44 12.59 -3.39 11.98
CA GLU A 44 11.82 -3.55 13.22
C GLU A 44 11.83 -2.26 14.07
N GLU A 45 13.00 -1.61 14.20
CA GLU A 45 13.13 -0.36 14.95
C GLU A 45 12.39 0.82 14.31
N ARG A 46 12.50 1.01 12.99
CA ARG A 46 11.98 2.21 12.31
C ARG A 46 10.53 2.08 11.86
N PHE A 47 10.11 0.89 11.47
CA PHE A 47 8.76 0.63 10.95
C PHE A 47 7.86 -0.04 11.98
N GLY A 48 8.42 -0.61 13.05
CA GLY A 48 7.64 -1.36 14.04
C GLY A 48 7.01 -2.63 13.46
N ALA A 49 7.62 -3.17 12.40
CA ALA A 49 7.14 -4.33 11.66
C ALA A 49 8.33 -5.24 11.32
N SER A 50 8.07 -6.53 11.15
CA SER A 50 9.04 -7.48 10.61
C SER A 50 9.28 -7.25 9.11
N ARG A 51 10.38 -7.81 8.58
CA ARG A 51 10.65 -7.80 7.14
C ARG A 51 9.50 -8.42 6.34
N ASP A 52 8.99 -9.57 6.79
CA ASP A 52 7.93 -10.30 6.10
C ASP A 52 6.63 -9.48 6.04
N GLU A 53 6.25 -8.78 7.12
CA GLU A 53 5.09 -7.88 7.13
C GLU A 53 5.25 -6.70 6.18
N LEU A 54 6.48 -6.16 6.10
CA LEU A 54 6.80 -5.05 5.21
C LEU A 54 6.82 -5.50 3.74
N GLU A 55 7.32 -6.70 3.46
CA GLU A 55 7.24 -7.34 2.13
C GLU A 55 5.80 -7.59 1.71
N GLY A 56 4.96 -8.13 2.60
CA GLY A 56 3.53 -8.30 2.35
C GLY A 56 2.83 -6.97 2.02
N THR A 57 3.12 -5.91 2.78
CA THR A 57 2.57 -4.57 2.52
C THR A 57 2.98 -4.03 1.14
N ARG A 58 4.24 -4.23 0.74
CA ARG A 58 4.70 -3.85 -0.61
C ARG A 58 3.97 -4.63 -1.69
N ASP A 59 3.79 -5.93 -1.51
CA ASP A 59 3.17 -6.80 -2.50
C ASP A 59 1.67 -6.45 -2.67
N ASP A 60 0.96 -6.14 -1.57
CA ASP A 60 -0.41 -5.62 -1.60
C ASP A 60 -0.50 -4.29 -2.38
N LEU A 61 0.46 -3.38 -2.17
CA LEU A 61 0.52 -2.11 -2.92
C LEU A 61 0.77 -2.34 -4.42
N ARG A 62 1.64 -3.30 -4.77
CA ARG A 62 1.90 -3.67 -6.16
C ARG A 62 0.66 -4.23 -6.84
N GLU A 63 -0.07 -5.10 -6.15
CA GLU A 63 -1.33 -5.64 -6.65
C GLU A 63 -2.36 -4.52 -6.89
N ALA A 64 -2.51 -3.62 -5.92
CA ALA A 64 -3.41 -2.47 -6.05
C ALA A 64 -3.04 -1.57 -7.25
N LEU A 65 -1.76 -1.25 -7.41
CA LEU A 65 -1.25 -0.44 -8.53
C LEU A 65 -1.43 -1.15 -9.88
N ALA A 66 -1.22 -2.47 -9.93
CA ALA A 66 -1.44 -3.25 -11.15
C ALA A 66 -2.93 -3.26 -11.54
N GLY A 67 -3.83 -3.36 -10.57
CA GLY A 67 -5.28 -3.29 -10.78
C GLY A 67 -5.74 -1.92 -11.31
N LEU A 68 -5.12 -0.83 -10.87
CA LEU A 68 -5.42 0.53 -11.37
C LEU A 68 -4.98 0.75 -12.83
N ARG A 69 -3.96 0.02 -13.28
CA ARG A 69 -3.38 0.14 -14.63
C ARG A 69 -4.08 -0.73 -15.68
N GLN A 70 -5.01 -1.60 -15.28
CA GLN A 70 -5.85 -2.28 -16.26
C GLN A 70 -6.81 -1.25 -16.85
N PRO A 71 -6.70 -0.90 -18.15
CA PRO A 71 -7.72 -0.07 -18.77
C PRO A 71 -9.06 -0.80 -18.68
N ASP A 72 -10.14 -0.07 -18.38
CA ASP A 72 -11.51 -0.56 -18.53
C ASP A 72 -11.62 -1.24 -19.89
N LEU A 73 -11.58 -2.58 -19.91
CA LEU A 73 -11.91 -3.36 -21.09
C LEU A 73 -13.41 -3.14 -21.30
N GLU A 74 -13.75 -2.17 -22.15
CA GLU A 74 -15.13 -2.01 -22.62
C GLU A 74 -15.62 -3.39 -23.08
N PRO A 75 -16.76 -3.89 -22.58
CA PRO A 75 -17.27 -5.18 -22.98
C PRO A 75 -17.49 -5.17 -24.49
N GLU A 76 -16.91 -6.15 -25.21
CA GLU A 76 -17.09 -6.27 -26.66
C GLU A 76 -18.59 -6.26 -26.99
N PRO A 77 -19.04 -5.48 -27.98
CA PRO A 77 -20.43 -5.48 -28.37
C PRO A 77 -20.79 -6.88 -28.85
N VAL A 78 -21.71 -7.53 -28.13
CA VAL A 78 -22.35 -8.77 -28.58
C VAL A 78 -23.10 -8.42 -29.86
N GLY A 79 -22.55 -8.85 -31.00
CA GLY A 79 -23.18 -8.76 -32.32
C GLY A 79 -24.36 -9.69 -32.49
#